data_AF-A0A7L5I8Q3-F1
#
_entry.id   AF-A0A7L5I8Q3-F1
#
_cell.length_a   1.000
_cell.length_b   1.000
_cell.length_c   1.000
_cell.angle_alpha   90.00
_cell.angle_beta   90.00
_cell.angle_gamma   90.00
#
_symmetry.space_group_name_H-M   'P 1'
#
loop_
_entity.id
_entity.type
_entity.pdbx_description
1 polymer ?
#
loop_
_entity_poly.entity_id
_entity_poly.type
_entity_poly.pdbx_seq_one_letter_code
_entity_poly.pdbx_strand_id
1 'polypeptide(L)'
;MKKKITTLLTILSLSSFAYADGIYGVIVDINDGAKTILVDTTYGQKINMKILPNTEIDMDDCGIFGMDKQGTFKDLKVGTFIEAEIFKGYAQTTPNPQTPEQTQNITVKEIKIDCKKRAY
;
A
#
# COMPACT_ATOMS: atom_id res chain seq x y z
N MET A 1 -56.33 15.18 2.34
CA MET A 1 -55.38 14.32 3.08
C MET A 1 -54.78 13.31 2.10
N LYS A 2 -53.72 13.69 1.36
CA LYS A 2 -52.34 13.14 1.43
C LYS A 2 -52.26 11.64 1.72
N LYS A 3 -51.82 10.86 0.72
CA LYS A 3 -51.02 9.61 0.86
C LYS A 3 -50.44 9.24 -0.52
N LYS A 4 -49.29 9.85 -0.88
CA LYS A 4 -48.40 9.29 -1.91
C LYS A 4 -47.31 8.54 -1.15
N ILE A 5 -47.35 7.22 -1.19
CA ILE A 5 -46.31 6.37 -0.62
C ILE A 5 -45.28 6.17 -1.73
N THR A 6 -44.24 7.00 -1.71
CA THR A 6 -43.04 6.81 -2.52
C THR A 6 -41.91 6.60 -1.52
N THR A 7 -41.71 5.36 -1.10
CA THR A 7 -40.52 5.00 -0.31
C THR A 7 -39.46 4.50 -1.27
N LEU A 8 -38.56 5.43 -1.58
CA LEU A 8 -37.37 5.29 -2.41
C LEU A 8 -36.47 4.22 -1.79
N LEU A 9 -36.20 3.15 -2.55
CA LEU A 9 -35.30 2.07 -2.18
C LEU A 9 -33.87 2.65 -2.18
N THR A 10 -33.38 3.05 -1.00
CA THR A 10 -32.00 3.52 -0.81
C THR A 10 -31.02 2.42 -1.17
N ILE A 11 -30.32 2.66 -2.27
CA ILE A 11 -29.26 1.83 -2.84
C ILE A 11 -28.16 1.66 -1.78
N LEU A 12 -27.90 0.42 -1.37
CA LEU A 12 -26.69 0.04 -0.64
C LEU A 12 -25.50 0.26 -1.59
N SER A 13 -24.92 1.45 -1.58
CA SER A 13 -23.59 1.68 -2.14
C SER A 13 -22.56 1.16 -1.12
N LEU A 14 -22.46 -0.17 -0.97
CA LEU A 14 -21.23 -0.75 -0.45
C LEU A 14 -20.19 -0.55 -1.56
N SER A 15 -19.42 0.52 -1.44
CA SER A 15 -18.15 0.65 -2.15
C SER A 15 -17.21 -0.40 -1.58
N SER A 16 -17.35 -1.63 -2.06
CA SER A 16 -16.36 -2.68 -1.88
C SER A 16 -15.12 -2.22 -2.65
N PHE A 17 -14.20 -1.55 -1.96
CA PHE A 17 -12.86 -1.33 -2.48
C PHE A 17 -12.22 -2.71 -2.60
N ALA A 18 -12.36 -3.31 -3.79
CA ALA A 18 -11.59 -4.47 -4.17
C ALA A 18 -10.13 -4.02 -4.21
N TYR A 19 -9.38 -4.30 -3.14
CA TYR A 19 -7.94 -4.16 -3.13
C TYR A 19 -7.40 -5.16 -4.17
N ALA A 20 -7.19 -4.68 -5.40
CA ALA A 20 -6.57 -5.43 -6.47
C ALA A 20 -5.12 -5.76 -6.07
N ASP A 21 -4.73 -7.02 -6.27
CA ASP A 21 -3.43 -7.72 -6.29
C ASP A 21 -2.12 -7.13 -5.70
N GLY A 22 -1.96 -5.83 -5.47
CA GLY A 22 -0.78 -5.21 -4.88
C GLY A 22 -1.06 -3.77 -4.45
N ILE A 23 -0.38 -3.28 -3.42
CA ILE A 23 -0.45 -1.89 -2.98
C ILE A 23 0.63 -1.10 -3.72
N TYR A 24 0.21 -0.12 -4.52
CA TYR A 24 1.12 0.77 -5.23
C TYR A 24 1.27 2.09 -4.49
N GLY A 25 2.49 2.63 -4.43
CA GLY A 25 2.72 3.92 -3.78
C GLY A 25 4.18 4.36 -3.74
N VAL A 26 4.41 5.52 -3.12
CA VAL A 26 5.74 6.11 -2.94
C VAL A 26 6.12 6.06 -1.46
N ILE A 27 7.34 5.63 -1.17
CA ILE A 27 7.89 5.68 0.19
C ILE A 27 8.10 7.15 0.58
N VAL A 28 7.44 7.59 1.64
CA VAL A 28 7.53 8.95 2.17
C VAL A 28 8.33 9.05 3.47
N ASP A 29 8.47 7.94 4.21
CA ASP A 29 9.30 7.86 5.41
C ASP A 29 9.82 6.44 5.64
N ILE A 30 10.97 6.32 6.31
CA ILE A 30 11.63 5.04 6.62
C ILE A 30 12.09 5.05 8.08
N ASN A 31 11.64 4.07 8.84
CA ASN A 31 12.12 3.82 10.20
C ASN A 31 12.93 2.51 10.24
N ASP A 32 14.25 2.65 10.24
CA ASP A 32 15.16 1.50 10.30
C ASP A 32 15.12 0.77 11.65
N GLY A 33 14.86 1.47 12.76
CA GLY A 33 14.77 0.85 14.08
C GLY A 33 13.57 -0.09 14.20
N ALA A 34 12.42 0.32 13.67
CA ALA A 34 11.19 -0.46 13.67
C ALA A 34 11.03 -1.39 12.45
N LYS A 35 11.92 -1.27 11.44
CA LYS A 35 11.83 -1.95 10.14
C LYS A 35 10.47 -1.71 9.48
N THR A 36 10.06 -0.46 9.43
CA THR A 36 8.81 -0.02 8.80
C THR A 36 9.07 1.08 7.77
N ILE A 37 8.24 1.12 6.73
CA ILE A 37 8.19 2.20 5.75
C ILE A 37 6.79 2.82 5.74
N LEU A 38 6.70 4.14 5.61
CA LEU A 38 5.44 4.83 5.37
C LEU A 38 5.30 5.04 3.87
N VAL A 39 4.18 4.59 3.31
CA VAL A 39 3.91 4.64 1.87
C VAL A 39 2.67 5.46 1.62
N ASP A 40 2.82 6.49 0.80
CA ASP A 40 1.70 7.23 0.24
C ASP A 40 1.21 6.49 -1.01
N THR A 41 0.02 5.90 -0.90
CA THR A 41 -0.48 5.00 -1.95
C THR A 41 -1.15 5.77 -3.08
N THR A 42 -1.23 5.15 -4.26
CA THR A 42 -1.94 5.71 -5.42
C THR A 42 -3.44 5.93 -5.17
N TYR A 43 -3.98 5.37 -4.08
CA TYR A 43 -5.36 5.56 -3.63
C TYR A 43 -5.54 6.75 -2.66
N GLY A 44 -4.48 7.53 -2.39
CA GLY A 44 -4.53 8.73 -1.56
C GLY A 44 -4.52 8.48 -0.05
N GLN A 45 -4.16 7.27 0.38
CA GLN A 45 -4.04 6.87 1.78
C GLN A 45 -2.58 6.58 2.14
N LYS A 46 -2.17 7.00 3.34
CA LYS A 46 -0.86 6.67 3.90
C LYS A 46 -0.93 5.38 4.72
N ILE A 47 -0.06 4.44 4.39
CA ILE A 47 0.00 3.12 5.01
C ILE A 47 1.38 2.91 5.59
N ASN A 48 1.44 2.49 6.85
CA ASN A 48 2.67 2.02 7.48
C ASN A 48 2.83 0.52 7.21
N MET A 49 3.89 0.19 6.50
CA MET A 49 4.22 -1.15 6.07
C MET A 49 5.37 -1.70 6.90
N LYS A 50 5.11 -2.78 7.63
CA LYS A 50 6.10 -3.54 8.39
C LYS A 50 6.79 -4.57 7.50
N ILE A 51 8.11 -4.52 7.51
CA ILE A 51 8.99 -5.41 6.76
C ILE A 51 9.54 -6.47 7.69
N LEU A 52 9.28 -7.74 7.37
CA LEU A 52 9.79 -8.87 8.12
C LEU A 52 11.13 -9.33 7.53
N PRO A 53 11.94 -10.10 8.29
CA PRO A 53 13.19 -10.66 7.79
C PRO A 53 13.03 -11.55 6.55
N ASN A 54 11.83 -12.09 6.32
CA ASN A 54 11.48 -12.93 5.18
C ASN A 54 10.67 -12.19 4.10
N THR A 55 10.53 -10.87 4.21
CA THR A 55 9.93 -10.07 3.14
C THR A 55 10.88 -10.03 1.95
N GLU A 56 10.41 -10.45 0.79
CA GLU A 56 11.17 -10.42 -0.46
C GLU A 56 11.21 -8.98 -0.99
N ILE A 57 12.36 -8.53 -1.48
CA ILE A 57 12.54 -7.20 -2.05
C ILE A 57 13.15 -7.40 -3.43
N ASP A 58 12.30 -7.42 -4.45
CA ASP A 58 12.71 -7.57 -5.83
C ASP A 58 13.04 -6.19 -6.41
N MET A 59 14.25 -6.05 -6.93
CA MET A 59 14.74 -4.82 -7.53
C MET A 59 15.06 -5.07 -9.00
N ASP A 60 14.05 -4.86 -9.84
CA ASP A 60 14.10 -5.07 -11.27
C ASP A 60 14.97 -4.00 -11.94
N ASP A 61 15.88 -4.45 -12.79
CA ASP A 61 16.83 -3.60 -13.51
C ASP A 61 17.69 -2.67 -12.63
N CYS A 62 17.85 -2.99 -11.35
CA CYS A 62 18.58 -2.16 -10.37
C CYS A 62 20.06 -2.54 -10.18
N GLY A 63 20.52 -3.62 -10.80
CA GLY A 63 21.88 -4.15 -10.73
C GLY A 63 22.85 -3.53 -11.75
N ILE A 64 24.10 -3.98 -11.72
CA ILE A 64 25.12 -3.54 -12.69
C ILE A 64 24.63 -3.91 -14.10
N PHE A 65 24.63 -2.94 -15.02
CA PHE A 65 24.09 -3.08 -16.38
C PHE A 65 22.57 -3.31 -16.47
N GLY A 66 21.81 -2.97 -15.42
CA GLY A 66 20.36 -3.16 -15.42
C GLY A 66 19.96 -4.62 -15.35
N MET A 67 20.69 -5.42 -14.57
CA MET A 67 20.26 -6.76 -14.17
C MET A 67 19.35 -6.69 -12.96
N ASP A 68 18.46 -7.67 -12.82
CA ASP A 68 17.64 -7.80 -11.62
C ASP A 68 18.52 -8.15 -10.41
N LYS A 69 18.15 -7.66 -9.23
CA LYS A 69 18.81 -8.04 -7.99
C LYS A 69 17.81 -8.21 -6.85
N GLN A 70 18.17 -9.07 -5.91
CA GLN A 70 17.51 -9.14 -4.62
C GLN A 70 18.00 -7.98 -3.74
N GLY A 71 17.06 -7.20 -3.24
CA GLY A 71 17.28 -6.05 -2.37
C GLY A 71 17.24 -6.40 -0.90
N THR A 72 17.61 -5.43 -0.08
CA THR A 72 17.50 -5.47 1.37
C THR A 72 16.76 -4.25 1.88
N PHE A 73 16.39 -4.23 3.16
CA PHE A 73 15.76 -3.05 3.76
C PHE A 73 16.57 -1.74 3.55
N LYS A 74 17.90 -1.84 3.46
CA LYS A 74 18.80 -0.70 3.24
C LYS A 74 18.71 -0.12 1.83
N ASP A 75 18.21 -0.89 0.87
CA ASP A 75 18.03 -0.44 -0.50
C ASP A 75 16.76 0.41 -0.67
N LEU A 76 15.84 0.37 0.32
CA LEU A 76 14.64 1.19 0.35
C LEU A 76 15.00 2.66 0.59
N LYS A 77 14.42 3.55 -0.21
CA LYS A 77 14.69 4.98 -0.16
C LYS A 77 13.40 5.77 -0.23
N VAL A 78 13.37 6.90 0.47
CA VAL A 78 12.30 7.89 0.34
C VAL A 78 12.26 8.40 -1.10
N GLY A 79 11.07 8.51 -1.67
CA GLY A 79 10.83 8.87 -3.07
C GLY A 79 10.82 7.68 -4.03
N THR A 80 11.11 6.46 -3.57
CA THR A 80 11.00 5.26 -4.41
C THR A 80 9.54 4.85 -4.56
N PHE A 81 9.10 4.65 -5.80
CA PHE A 81 7.82 4.03 -6.11
C PHE A 81 7.93 2.51 -5.97
N ILE A 82 6.96 1.89 -5.30
CA ILE A 82 6.95 0.46 -5.02
C ILE A 82 5.59 -0.16 -5.33
N GLU A 83 5.62 -1.46 -5.61
CA GLU A 83 4.48 -2.35 -5.54
C GLU A 83 4.68 -3.32 -4.37
N ALA A 84 3.72 -3.40 -3.46
CA ALA A 84 3.82 -4.21 -2.24
C ALA A 84 2.70 -5.25 -2.16
N GLU A 85 3.08 -6.52 -2.04
CA GLU A 85 2.14 -7.61 -1.74
C GLU A 85 2.07 -7.83 -0.23
N ILE A 86 0.87 -8.07 0.29
CA ILE A 86 0.62 -8.19 1.74
C ILE A 86 0.19 -9.60 2.11
N PHE A 87 0.48 -10.02 3.34
CA PHE A 87 -0.05 -11.30 3.84
C PHE A 87 -1.58 -11.22 3.96
N LYS A 88 -2.28 -12.06 3.20
CA LYS A 88 -3.75 -12.21 3.28
C LYS A 88 -4.15 -12.59 4.71
N GLY A 89 -4.78 -11.66 5.43
CA GLY A 89 -5.18 -11.83 6.83
C GLY A 89 -4.80 -10.66 7.76
N TYR A 90 -3.91 -9.75 7.34
CA TYR A 90 -3.49 -8.59 8.15
C TYR A 90 -4.04 -7.24 7.67
N ALA A 91 -4.99 -7.24 6.73
CA ALA A 91 -5.77 -6.05 6.45
C ALA A 91 -6.69 -5.80 7.65
N GLN A 92 -6.23 -5.04 8.64
CA GLN A 92 -7.11 -4.53 9.70
C GLN A 92 -8.04 -3.49 9.08
N THR A 93 -9.12 -3.96 8.45
CA THR A 93 -10.22 -3.11 8.00
C THR A 93 -11.14 -2.85 9.18
N THR A 94 -10.90 -1.76 9.89
CA THR A 94 -11.98 -0.98 10.48
C THR A 94 -11.67 0.49 10.26
N PRO A 95 -12.23 1.12 9.21
CA PRO A 95 -12.26 2.58 9.16
C PRO A 95 -13.15 3.02 10.31
N ASN A 96 -12.57 3.61 11.36
CA ASN A 96 -13.39 4.31 12.34
C ASN A 96 -13.76 5.67 11.71
N PRO A 97 -15.04 5.99 11.45
CA PRO A 97 -15.46 7.23 10.78
C PRO A 97 -15.20 8.52 11.58
N GLN A 98 -14.41 8.47 12.65
CA GLN A 98 -14.20 9.56 13.61
C GLN A 98 -12.75 10.10 13.63
N THR A 99 -11.83 9.54 12.84
CA THR A 99 -10.43 10.01 12.83
C THR A 99 -9.93 10.22 11.40
N PRO A 100 -9.73 11.47 10.95
CA PRO A 100 -9.01 11.72 9.70
C PRO A 100 -7.54 11.35 9.95
N GLU A 101 -6.97 10.53 9.07
CA GLU A 101 -5.58 10.03 9.13
C GLU A 101 -5.29 8.87 10.12
N GLN A 102 -6.04 7.77 10.05
CA GLN A 102 -5.53 6.50 10.63
C GLN A 102 -4.51 5.88 9.68
N THR A 103 -3.22 5.99 10.02
CA THR A 103 -2.17 5.23 9.36
C THR A 103 -2.39 3.73 9.61
N GLN A 104 -2.75 2.99 8.56
CA GLN A 104 -2.96 1.56 8.66
C GLN A 104 -1.61 0.86 8.79
N ASN A 105 -1.44 -0.02 9.78
CA ASN A 105 -0.24 -0.84 9.96
C ASN A 105 -0.46 -2.20 9.31
N ILE A 106 0.31 -2.53 8.28
CA ILE A 106 0.20 -3.80 7.55
C ILE A 106 1.55 -4.51 7.45
N THR A 107 1.53 -5.83 7.32
CA THR A 107 2.76 -6.62 7.14
C THR A 107 2.92 -7.03 5.68
N VAL A 108 4.11 -6.79 5.13
CA VAL A 108 4.40 -6.97 3.71
C VAL A 108 5.08 -8.31 3.48
N LYS A 109 4.61 -9.03 2.45
CA LYS A 109 5.21 -10.27 1.95
C LYS A 109 6.33 -9.98 0.97
N GLU A 110 6.10 -9.03 0.05
CA GLU A 110 6.97 -8.79 -1.09
C GLU A 110 6.92 -7.31 -1.49
N ILE A 111 8.06 -6.76 -1.90
CA ILE A 111 8.20 -5.39 -2.41
C ILE A 111 8.91 -5.47 -3.75
N LYS A 112 8.29 -4.95 -4.80
CA LYS A 112 8.86 -4.80 -6.15
C LYS A 112 9.23 -3.35 -6.42
N ILE A 113 10.44 -3.15 -6.93
CA ILE A 113 11.00 -1.85 -7.30
C ILE A 113 11.53 -1.95 -8.72
N ASP A 114 10.96 -1.18 -9.64
CA ASP A 114 11.46 -1.04 -11.01
C ASP A 114 12.38 0.18 -11.11
N CYS A 115 13.67 -0.03 -11.36
CA CYS A 115 14.64 1.06 -11.46
C CYS A 115 14.65 1.78 -12.82
N LYS A 116 14.10 1.18 -13.90
CA LYS A 116 14.13 1.77 -15.24
C LYS A 116 12.94 2.67 -15.53
N LYS A 117 11.76 2.39 -14.98
CA LYS A 117 10.56 3.16 -15.30
C LYS A 117 10.47 4.44 -14.47
N ARG A 118 11.06 5.53 -14.99
CA ARG A 118 10.73 6.89 -14.55
C ARG A 118 10.08 7.66 -15.68
N ALA A 119 8.95 8.29 -15.37
CA ALA A 119 8.28 9.20 -16.31
C ALA A 119 9.06 10.52 -16.47
N TYR A 120 9.91 10.87 -15.50
CA TYR A 120 10.76 12.06 -15.46
C TYR A 120 12.00 11.82 -14.60
#